data_AF-E6LY10-F1
#
_entry.id   AF-E6LY10-F1
#
_cell.length_a   1.000
_cell.length_b   1.000
_cell.length_c   1.000
_cell.angle_alpha   90.00
_cell.angle_beta   90.00
_cell.angle_gamma   90.00
#
_symmetry.space_group_name_H-M   'P 1'
#
loop_
_entity.id
_entity.type
_entity.pdbx_description
1 polymer ?
#
loop_
_entity_poly.entity_id
_entity_poly.type
_entity_poly.pdbx_seq_one_letter_code
_entity_poly.pdbx_strand_id
1 'polypeptide(L)'
;MTILNLLPLIGQPRDLPYWDSDSGRQKILDSIDITRQILRVILPKCHCVHLMWGTPNDKNFPWKSTVLKQLIPEIDSLIPADHKVQAYLSKSGHPLHPGFGGLAHWRGKQPHDACHLLQHQ
;
A
#
# COMPACT_ATOMS: atom_id res chain seq x y z
N MET A 1 -13.66 -7.88 -3.79
CA MET A 1 -12.27 -7.96 -3.33
C MET A 1 -11.57 -6.71 -3.82
N THR A 2 -10.98 -5.93 -2.92
CA THR A 2 -10.28 -4.69 -3.28
C THR A 2 -8.83 -4.80 -2.90
N ILE A 3 -7.97 -4.61 -3.89
CA ILE A 3 -6.53 -4.65 -3.73
C ILE A 3 -6.06 -3.21 -3.57
N LEU A 4 -5.45 -2.89 -2.44
CA LEU A 4 -4.83 -1.59 -2.23
C LEU A 4 -3.36 -1.65 -2.60
N ASN A 5 -3.03 -1.02 -3.72
CA ASN A 5 -1.68 -0.58 -4.00
C ASN A 5 -1.61 0.93 -3.74
N LEU A 6 -0.79 1.35 -2.78
CA LEU A 6 -0.84 2.70 -2.22
C LEU A 6 -0.25 3.80 -3.10
N LEU A 7 0.27 3.43 -4.26
CA LEU A 7 0.44 4.38 -5.35
C LEU A 7 -0.18 3.80 -6.60
N PRO A 8 -1.26 4.39 -7.13
CA PRO A 8 -1.60 4.24 -8.53
C PRO A 8 -0.58 5.03 -9.36
N LEU A 9 0.71 4.73 -9.22
CA LEU A 9 1.66 5.08 -10.26
C LEU A 9 1.52 3.98 -11.32
N ILE A 10 0.62 4.23 -12.27
CA ILE A 10 0.55 3.46 -13.52
C ILE A 10 1.84 3.80 -14.28
N GLY A 11 2.92 3.05 -14.03
CA GLY A 11 4.22 3.26 -14.66
C GLY A 11 5.21 2.14 -14.36
N GLN A 12 6.13 1.87 -15.29
CA GLN A 12 7.26 0.96 -15.04
C GLN A 12 8.25 1.66 -14.09
N PRO A 13 9.14 0.93 -13.39
CA PRO A 13 10.11 1.53 -12.47
C PRO A 13 10.90 2.74 -13.02
N ARG A 14 11.17 2.72 -14.34
CA ARG A 14 11.84 3.80 -15.09
C ARG A 14 11.02 5.08 -15.28
N ASP A 15 9.70 4.97 -15.20
CA ASP A 15 8.74 6.07 -15.40
C ASP A 15 8.26 6.62 -14.05
N LEU A 16 8.67 6.01 -12.93
CA LEU A 16 8.34 6.49 -11.59
C LEU A 16 9.12 7.78 -11.30
N PRO A 17 8.50 8.79 -10.67
CA PRO A 17 9.20 9.99 -10.24
C PRO A 17 10.35 9.64 -9.28
N TYR A 18 11.50 10.27 -9.45
CA TYR A 18 12.67 10.02 -8.60
C TYR A 18 12.58 10.82 -7.29
N TRP A 19 12.49 10.11 -6.16
CA TRP A 19 12.25 10.70 -4.83
C TRP A 19 13.32 11.70 -4.37
N ASP A 20 14.57 11.49 -4.77
CA ASP A 20 15.68 12.36 -4.34
C ASP A 20 15.81 13.62 -5.22
N SER A 21 14.99 13.73 -6.29
CA SER A 21 14.81 14.98 -7.02
C SER A 21 13.61 15.76 -6.49
N ASP A 22 13.72 17.08 -6.38
CA ASP A 22 12.62 17.93 -5.88
C ASP A 22 11.34 17.76 -6.70
N SER A 23 11.46 17.76 -8.03
CA SER A 23 10.32 17.58 -8.92
C SER A 23 9.69 16.19 -8.82
N GLY A 24 10.50 15.14 -8.64
CA GLY A 24 10.00 13.78 -8.46
C GLY A 24 9.34 13.57 -7.10
N ARG A 25 9.93 14.11 -6.04
CA ARG A 25 9.34 14.14 -4.70
C ARG A 25 7.98 14.81 -4.72
N GLN A 26 7.88 16.01 -5.31
CA GLN A 26 6.62 16.75 -5.37
C GLN A 26 5.54 15.95 -6.11
N LYS A 27 5.85 15.36 -7.26
CA LYS A 27 4.90 14.49 -7.99
C LYS A 27 4.37 13.34 -7.15
N ILE A 28 5.22 12.71 -6.34
CA ILE A 28 4.80 11.63 -5.44
C ILE A 28 3.89 12.18 -4.34
N LEU A 29 4.24 13.31 -3.73
CA LEU A 29 3.43 13.95 -2.70
C LEU A 29 2.06 14.39 -3.25
N ASP A 30 2.02 14.99 -4.44
CA ASP A 30 0.79 15.41 -5.10
C ASP A 30 -0.13 14.22 -5.41
N SER A 31 0.44 13.04 -5.70
CA SER A 31 -0.32 11.82 -5.95
C SER A 31 -1.06 11.29 -4.72
N ILE A 32 -0.68 11.73 -3.50
CA ILE A 32 -1.32 11.31 -2.26
C ILE A 32 -2.78 11.78 -2.26
N ASP A 33 -3.07 13.02 -2.66
CA ASP A 33 -4.43 13.54 -2.65
C ASP A 33 -5.36 12.81 -3.62
N ILE A 34 -4.86 12.45 -4.80
CA ILE A 34 -5.59 11.61 -5.75
C ILE A 34 -5.84 10.22 -5.14
N THR A 35 -4.81 9.64 -4.52
CA THR A 35 -4.95 8.35 -3.81
C THR A 35 -6.04 8.43 -2.73
N ARG A 36 -6.04 9.48 -1.91
CA ARG A 36 -7.08 9.71 -0.88
C ARG A 36 -8.48 9.73 -1.47
N GLN A 37 -8.69 10.48 -2.56
CA GLN A 37 -9.99 10.55 -3.23
C GLN A 37 -10.45 9.16 -3.69
N ILE A 38 -9.55 8.39 -4.30
CA ILE A 38 -9.84 7.01 -4.75
C ILE A 38 -10.20 6.12 -3.54
N LEU A 39 -9.42 6.18 -2.45
CA LEU A 39 -9.66 5.39 -1.25
C LEU A 39 -11.04 5.68 -0.62
N ARG A 40 -11.43 6.95 -0.52
CA ARG A 40 -12.75 7.36 0.03
C ARG A 40 -13.93 6.81 -0.78
N VAL A 41 -13.77 6.68 -2.09
CA VAL A 41 -14.83 6.15 -2.97
C VAL A 41 -14.91 4.63 -2.91
N ILE A 42 -13.75 3.97 -2.83
CA ILE A 42 -13.64 2.52 -2.97
C ILE A 42 -13.80 1.83 -1.61
N LEU A 43 -13.01 2.19 -0.60
CA LEU A 43 -12.90 1.41 0.65
C LEU A 43 -14.24 1.10 1.34
N PRO A 44 -15.18 2.05 1.48
CA PRO A 44 -16.47 1.77 2.12
C PRO A 44 -17.32 0.72 1.39
N LYS A 45 -17.05 0.46 0.11
CA LYS A 45 -17.82 -0.49 -0.71
C LYS A 45 -17.22 -1.90 -0.73
N CYS A 46 -16.14 -2.14 0.01
CA CYS A 46 -15.27 -3.29 -0.21
C CYS A 46 -15.21 -4.25 0.97
N HIS A 47 -15.88 -5.39 0.91
CA HIS A 47 -15.89 -6.38 2.00
C HIS A 47 -14.51 -6.95 2.44
N CYS A 48 -13.48 -6.81 1.60
CA CYS A 48 -12.13 -7.27 1.90
C CYS A 48 -11.08 -6.38 1.23
N VAL A 49 -10.08 -5.98 2.01
CA VAL A 49 -8.95 -5.13 1.64
C VAL A 49 -7.67 -5.96 1.73
N HIS A 50 -6.93 -6.06 0.62
CA HIS A 50 -5.62 -6.70 0.59
C HIS A 50 -4.50 -5.66 0.56
N LEU A 51 -3.64 -5.68 1.58
CA LEU A 51 -2.47 -4.81 1.69
C LEU A 51 -1.28 -5.43 0.94
N MET A 52 -0.57 -4.63 0.14
CA MET A 52 0.48 -5.11 -0.75
C MET A 52 1.67 -4.15 -0.89
N TRP A 53 2.05 -3.41 0.15
CA TRP A 53 3.06 -2.34 0.03
C TRP A 53 4.53 -2.75 0.27
N GLY A 54 4.84 -3.97 0.71
CA GLY A 54 6.23 -4.37 0.99
C GLY A 54 6.77 -3.85 2.33
N THR A 55 8.09 -3.87 2.49
CA THR A 55 8.76 -3.25 3.63
C THR A 55 8.70 -1.72 3.54
N PRO A 56 8.27 -0.99 4.59
CA PRO A 56 8.18 0.48 4.59
C PRO A 56 9.51 1.20 4.35
N ASN A 57 10.62 0.62 4.83
CA ASN A 57 11.98 1.19 4.76
C ASN A 57 12.82 0.59 3.62
N ASP A 58 12.18 0.19 2.53
CA ASP A 58 12.87 -0.35 1.36
C ASP A 58 13.67 0.75 0.65
N LYS A 59 14.99 0.53 0.50
CA LYS A 59 15.90 1.47 -0.16
C LYS A 59 15.54 1.71 -1.63
N ASN A 60 14.89 0.75 -2.29
CA ASN A 60 14.44 0.91 -3.67
C ASN A 60 13.20 1.81 -3.79
N PHE A 61 12.49 2.04 -2.69
CA PHE A 61 11.27 2.84 -2.61
C PHE A 61 11.34 3.81 -1.42
N PRO A 62 12.29 4.76 -1.42
CA PRO A 62 12.56 5.64 -0.27
C PRO A 62 11.35 6.52 0.11
N TRP A 63 10.43 6.75 -0.82
CA TRP A 63 9.18 7.48 -0.60
C TRP A 63 8.15 6.72 0.26
N LYS A 64 8.26 5.40 0.38
CA LYS A 64 7.21 4.53 0.89
C LYS A 64 6.84 4.79 2.34
N SER A 65 7.83 4.96 3.20
CA SER A 65 7.60 5.31 4.61
C SER A 65 6.82 6.61 4.77
N THR A 66 7.09 7.61 3.92
CA THR A 66 6.39 8.91 3.93
C THR A 66 4.95 8.77 3.47
N VAL A 67 4.72 8.07 2.36
CA VAL A 67 3.37 7.85 1.81
C VAL A 67 2.52 7.01 2.77
N LEU A 68 3.10 5.94 3.34
CA LEU A 68 2.42 5.08 4.32
C LEU A 68 1.98 5.87 5.55
N LYS A 69 2.87 6.69 6.12
CA LYS A 69 2.54 7.53 7.29
C LYS A 69 1.37 8.47 7.04
N GLN A 70 1.18 8.92 5.80
CA GLN A 70 0.10 9.83 5.44
C GLN A 70 -1.21 9.13 5.07
N LEU A 71 -1.15 7.92 4.53
CA LEU A 71 -2.33 7.19 4.05
C LEU A 71 -2.88 6.18 5.06
N ILE A 72 -2.05 5.56 5.90
CA ILE A 72 -2.50 4.54 6.87
C ILE A 72 -3.63 5.07 7.78
N PRO A 73 -3.52 6.25 8.42
CA PRO A 73 -4.60 6.74 9.29
C PRO A 73 -5.92 6.93 8.54
N GLU A 74 -5.83 7.34 7.28
CA GLU A 74 -7.02 7.54 6.45
C GLU A 74 -7.63 6.21 6.01
N ILE A 75 -6.81 5.23 5.64
CA ILE A 75 -7.26 3.87 5.34
C ILE A 75 -7.95 3.25 6.56
N ASP A 76 -7.34 3.37 7.74
CA ASP A 76 -7.91 2.87 9.00
C ASP A 76 -9.28 3.49 9.28
N SER A 77 -9.40 4.82 9.12
CA SER A 77 -10.67 5.54 9.30
C SER A 77 -11.76 5.17 8.29
N LEU A 78 -11.38 4.69 7.10
CA LEU A 78 -12.28 4.39 5.99
C LEU A 78 -12.68 2.92 5.90
N ILE A 79 -12.09 2.05 6.72
CA ILE A 79 -12.41 0.62 6.76
C ILE A 79 -13.44 0.38 7.88
N PRO A 80 -14.69 0.04 7.53
CA PRO A 80 -15.71 -0.39 8.49
C PRO A 80 -15.26 -1.58 9.34
N ALA A 81 -15.77 -1.66 10.58
CA ALA A 81 -15.40 -2.70 11.54
C ALA A 81 -15.68 -4.15 11.08
N ASP A 82 -16.60 -4.34 10.13
CA ASP A 82 -16.99 -5.63 9.57
C ASP A 82 -16.15 -6.05 8.34
N HIS A 83 -15.24 -5.19 7.87
CA HIS A 83 -14.40 -5.48 6.71
C HIS A 83 -13.19 -6.33 7.09
N LYS A 84 -12.80 -7.24 6.20
CA LYS A 84 -11.57 -8.04 6.35
C LYS A 84 -10.38 -7.25 5.81
N VAL A 85 -9.35 -7.04 6.63
CA VAL A 85 -8.06 -6.54 6.17
C VAL A 85 -7.07 -7.69 6.17
N GLN A 86 -6.48 -7.99 5.02
CA GLN A 86 -5.57 -9.12 4.90
C GLN A 86 -4.30 -8.79 4.14
N ALA A 87 -3.26 -9.59 4.36
CA ALA A 87 -2.02 -9.50 3.61
C ALA A 87 -1.35 -10.87 3.49
N TYR A 88 -0.64 -11.09 2.39
CA TYR A 88 0.37 -12.13 2.34
C TYR A 88 1.61 -11.60 3.03
N LEU A 89 2.01 -12.17 4.16
CA LEU A 89 3.12 -11.65 4.95
C LEU A 89 4.47 -12.27 4.54
N SER A 90 5.50 -11.42 4.52
CA SER A 90 6.90 -11.83 4.50
C SER A 90 7.28 -12.52 5.83
N LYS A 91 8.46 -13.13 5.89
CA LYS A 91 9.01 -13.65 7.16
C LYS A 91 9.18 -12.56 8.23
N SER A 92 9.34 -11.30 7.82
CA SER A 92 9.48 -10.14 8.70
C SER A 92 8.14 -9.46 9.03
N GLY A 93 7.01 -10.04 8.62
CA GLY A 93 5.68 -9.52 8.97
C GLY A 93 5.21 -8.34 8.10
N HIS A 94 5.83 -8.08 6.95
CA HIS A 94 5.39 -7.02 6.04
C HIS A 94 4.53 -7.56 4.89
N PRO A 95 3.54 -6.80 4.39
CA PRO A 95 2.74 -7.20 3.23
C PRO A 95 3.61 -7.43 1.99
N LEU A 96 3.42 -8.53 1.28
CA LEU A 96 4.13 -8.85 0.06
C LEU A 96 3.50 -8.11 -1.14
N HIS A 97 4.34 -7.44 -1.94
CA HIS A 97 3.93 -6.85 -3.21
C HIS A 97 4.08 -7.88 -4.34
N PRO A 98 3.06 -8.13 -5.19
CA PRO A 98 3.11 -9.21 -6.20
C PRO A 98 4.18 -8.98 -7.27
N GLY A 99 4.50 -7.72 -7.57
CA GLY A 99 5.52 -7.31 -8.54
C GLY A 99 6.98 -7.46 -8.07
N PHE A 100 7.25 -7.66 -6.76
CA PHE A 100 8.61 -7.79 -6.23
C PHE A 100 8.82 -9.20 -5.68
N GLY A 101 9.39 -10.09 -6.52
CA GLY A 101 9.56 -11.53 -6.25
C GLY A 101 8.62 -12.43 -7.05
N GLY A 102 7.59 -11.86 -7.71
CA GLY A 102 6.64 -12.57 -8.55
C GLY A 102 5.59 -13.38 -7.77
N LEU A 103 4.56 -13.86 -8.49
CA LEU A 103 3.47 -14.69 -7.94
C LEU A 103 3.96 -15.95 -7.21
N ALA A 104 5.18 -16.40 -7.48
CA ALA A 104 5.81 -17.52 -6.78
C ALA A 104 5.91 -17.28 -5.25
N HIS A 105 6.08 -16.03 -4.82
CA HIS A 105 6.16 -15.69 -3.39
C HIS A 105 4.82 -15.83 -2.67
N TRP A 106 3.71 -15.90 -3.40
CA TRP A 106 2.36 -16.08 -2.86
C TRP A 106 1.88 -17.52 -2.98
N ARG A 107 2.48 -18.32 -3.86
CA ARG A 107 2.05 -19.70 -4.11
C ARG A 107 2.13 -20.53 -2.82
N GLY A 108 1.00 -21.12 -2.43
CA GLY A 108 0.87 -21.94 -1.23
C GLY A 108 0.76 -21.17 0.09
N LYS A 109 0.78 -19.83 0.06
CA LYS A 109 0.49 -19.00 1.24
C LYS A 109 -1.01 -18.73 1.32
N GLN A 110 -1.48 -18.51 2.55
CA GLN A 110 -2.80 -17.97 2.82
C GLN A 110 -2.64 -16.51 3.26
N PRO A 111 -3.60 -15.63 2.93
CA PRO A 111 -3.60 -14.28 3.46
C PRO A 111 -3.91 -14.33 4.96
N HIS A 112 -3.17 -13.53 5.73
CA HIS A 112 -3.34 -13.40 7.18
C HIS A 112 -4.12 -12.13 7.52
N ASP A 113 -4.75 -12.09 8.69
CA ASP A 113 -5.31 -10.85 9.24
C ASP A 113 -4.21 -9.80 9.39
N ALA A 114 -4.51 -8.60 8.90
CA ALA A 114 -3.55 -7.51 8.75
C ALA A 114 -4.07 -6.18 9.32
N CYS A 115 -5.18 -6.19 10.07
CA CYS A 115 -5.71 -4.99 10.72
C CYS A 115 -4.66 -4.28 11.59
N HIS A 116 -3.81 -5.04 12.30
CA HIS A 116 -2.74 -4.50 13.15
C HIS A 116 -1.75 -3.59 12.39
N LEU A 117 -1.59 -3.77 11.07
CA LEU A 117 -0.72 -2.93 10.25
C LEU A 117 -1.29 -1.54 9.98
N LEU A 118 -2.58 -1.33 10.25
CA LEU A 118 -3.25 -0.04 10.18
C LEU A 118 -3.29 0.68 11.53
N GLN A 119 -3.20 -0.07 12.63
CA GLN A 119 -3.34 0.41 14.01
C GLN A 119 -2.10 1.11 14.58
N HIS A 120 -1.13 1.48 13.74
CA HIS A 120 0.11 2.12 14.17
C HIS A 120 0.10 3.62 13.87
N GLN A 121 -0.34 4.42 14.85
CA GLN A 121 0.36 5.63 15.29
C GLN A 121 0.24 5.76 16.82
#